data_AF-A0A9E5BQB3-F1
#
_entry.id   AF-A0A9E5BQB3-F1
#
_cell.length_a   1.000
_cell.length_b   1.000
_cell.length_c   1.000
_cell.angle_alpha   90.00
_cell.angle_beta   90.00
_cell.angle_gamma   90.00
#
_symmetry.space_group_name_H-M   'P 1'
#
loop_
_entity.id
_entity.type
_entity.pdbx_description
1 polymer ?
#
loop_
_entity_poly.entity_id
_entity_poly.type
_entity_poly.pdbx_seq_one_letter_code
_entity_poly.pdbx_strand_id
1 'polypeptide(L)'
;MVLTGAEFDEVGTITYAGRGSLKFTTVGVGHMGPSAVSGLNHGAVIWRITEGDGEFSGATGLITSNFTFSEQGDVVDNEYVRIYT
;
A
#
# COMPACT_ATOMS: atom_id res chain seq x y z
N MET A 1 3.27 -10.56 -0.55
CA MET A 1 1.80 -10.56 -0.45
C MET A 1 1.29 -11.98 -0.30
N VAL A 2 0.41 -12.22 0.67
CA VAL A 2 -0.33 -13.47 0.88
C VAL A 2 -1.81 -13.16 0.72
N LEU A 3 -2.51 -13.94 -0.10
CA LEU A 3 -3.94 -13.78 -0.38
C LEU A 3 -4.77 -14.82 0.38
N THR A 4 -5.86 -14.39 1.02
CA THR A 4 -6.87 -15.28 1.62
C THR A 4 -8.27 -14.78 1.27
N GLY A 5 -8.84 -15.31 0.20
CA GLY A 5 -10.13 -14.85 -0.32
C GLY A 5 -10.07 -13.38 -0.74
N ALA A 6 -10.88 -12.53 -0.10
CA ALA A 6 -10.93 -11.09 -0.31
C ALA A 6 -9.94 -10.30 0.56
N GLU A 7 -9.13 -10.98 1.37
CA GLU A 7 -8.16 -10.37 2.28
C GLU A 7 -6.73 -10.61 1.83
N PHE A 8 -5.84 -9.71 2.21
CA PHE A 8 -4.42 -9.84 1.94
C PHE A 8 -3.53 -9.29 3.05
N ASP A 9 -2.34 -9.86 3.16
CA ASP A 9 -1.25 -9.35 4.00
C ASP A 9 -0.02 -9.11 3.12
N GLU A 10 0.61 -7.96 3.30
CA GLU A 10 1.71 -7.50 2.48
C GLU A 10 2.83 -6.88 3.31
N VAL A 11 4.05 -7.27 2.93
CA VAL A 11 5.31 -6.60 3.27
C VAL A 11 5.91 -6.14 1.95
N GLY A 12 6.30 -4.86 1.88
CA GLY A 12 6.73 -4.26 0.63
C GLY A 12 7.68 -3.10 0.81
N THR A 13 8.04 -2.49 -0.32
CA THR A 13 8.89 -1.30 -0.37
C THR A 13 8.35 -0.35 -1.43
N ILE A 14 8.07 0.89 -1.05
CA ILE A 14 7.73 1.97 -1.97
C ILE A 14 9.02 2.74 -2.28
N THR A 15 9.39 2.84 -3.55
CA THR A 15 10.56 3.60 -3.98
C THR A 15 10.13 4.93 -4.60
N TYR A 16 10.62 6.03 -4.04
CA TYR A 16 10.40 7.37 -4.55
C TYR A 16 11.61 7.77 -5.37
N ALA A 17 11.43 7.86 -6.69
CA ALA A 17 12.50 8.08 -7.65
C ALA A 17 13.42 9.25 -7.24
N GLY A 18 14.67 8.92 -6.92
CA GLY A 18 15.71 9.88 -6.53
C GLY A 18 15.66 10.41 -5.09
N ARG A 19 14.67 10.01 -4.29
CA ARG A 19 14.45 10.55 -2.94
C ARG A 19 14.69 9.53 -1.82
N GLY A 20 14.45 8.26 -2.09
CA GLY A 20 14.64 7.18 -1.12
C GLY A 20 13.52 6.15 -1.21
N SER A 21 13.36 5.35 -0.16
CA SER A 21 12.33 4.33 -0.09
C SER A 21 11.73 4.20 1.31
N LEU A 22 10.54 3.62 1.38
CA LEU A 22 9.86 3.23 2.61
C LEU A 22 9.56 1.74 2.57
N LYS A 23 10.02 1.00 3.58
CA LYS A 23 9.58 -0.38 3.81
C LYS A 23 8.36 -0.39 4.72
N PHE A 24 7.48 -1.34 4.50
CA PHE A 24 6.25 -1.41 5.26
C PHE A 24 5.76 -2.84 5.49
N THR A 25 4.85 -2.98 6.46
CA THR A 25 4.07 -4.18 6.73
C THR A 25 2.60 -3.85 6.95
N THR A 26 1.69 -4.75 6.64
CA THR A 26 0.25 -4.54 6.81
C THR A 26 -0.14 -4.47 8.28
N VAL A 27 -1.06 -3.54 8.58
CA VAL A 27 -1.71 -3.44 9.89
C VAL A 27 -3.02 -4.23 9.82
N GLY A 28 -3.03 -5.42 10.41
CA GLY A 28 -4.18 -6.33 10.29
C GLY A 28 -4.18 -6.99 8.92
N VAL A 29 -5.19 -6.71 8.12
CA VAL A 29 -5.31 -7.20 6.74
C VAL A 29 -5.76 -6.06 5.82
N GLY A 30 -5.34 -6.12 4.57
CA GLY A 30 -5.98 -5.39 3.49
C GLY A 30 -7.21 -6.13 2.98
N HIS A 31 -8.14 -5.39 2.41
CA HIS A 31 -9.35 -5.94 1.81
C HIS A 31 -9.43 -5.55 0.33
N MET A 32 -9.96 -6.45 -0.49
CA MET A 32 -10.21 -6.21 -1.92
C MET A 32 -11.47 -6.90 -2.40
N GLY A 33 -12.03 -6.41 -3.50
CA GLY A 33 -13.20 -7.01 -4.13
C GLY A 33 -13.69 -6.26 -5.37
N PRO A 34 -14.81 -6.71 -5.96
CA PRO A 34 -15.39 -6.07 -7.15
C PRO A 34 -15.76 -4.61 -6.89
N SER A 35 -15.45 -3.73 -7.84
CA SER A 35 -15.92 -2.35 -7.84
C SER A 35 -17.33 -2.24 -8.46
N ALA A 36 -18.02 -1.14 -8.17
CA ALA A 36 -19.22 -0.75 -8.91
C ALA A 36 -18.90 -0.30 -10.36
N VAL A 37 -17.64 0.01 -10.66
CA VAL A 37 -17.18 0.33 -12.01
C VAL A 37 -16.80 -0.96 -12.73
N SER A 38 -17.45 -1.23 -13.86
CA SER A 38 -17.20 -2.43 -14.67
C SER A 38 -15.74 -2.54 -15.10
N GLY A 39 -15.17 -3.75 -14.98
CA GLY A 39 -13.78 -4.03 -15.32
C GLY A 39 -12.75 -3.65 -14.25
N LEU A 40 -13.19 -3.10 -13.10
CA LEU A 40 -12.32 -2.77 -11.97
C LEU A 40 -12.68 -3.56 -10.72
N ASN A 41 -11.63 -3.87 -9.96
CA ASN A 41 -11.72 -4.18 -8.55
C ASN A 41 -11.25 -2.98 -7.73
N HIS A 42 -11.55 -2.97 -6.45
CA HIS A 42 -11.05 -1.99 -5.50
C HIS A 42 -10.53 -2.64 -4.23
N GLY A 43 -9.84 -1.88 -3.40
CA GLY A 43 -9.43 -2.32 -2.09
C GLY A 43 -8.99 -1.17 -1.20
N ALA A 44 -8.77 -1.52 0.06
CA ALA A 44 -8.24 -0.61 1.05
C ALA A 44 -7.31 -1.36 2.01
N VAL A 45 -6.24 -0.70 2.43
CA VAL A 45 -5.26 -1.27 3.36
C VAL A 45 -4.59 -0.17 4.17
N ILE A 46 -4.14 -0.53 5.38
CA ILE A 46 -3.25 0.32 6.19
C ILE A 46 -1.92 -0.39 6.30
N TRP A 47 -0.83 0.32 6.00
CA TRP A 47 0.52 -0.16 6.19
C TRP A 47 1.23 0.63 7.27
N ARG A 48 2.05 -0.07 8.06
CA ARG A 48 3.01 0.52 9.01
C ARG A 48 4.35 0.64 8.33
N ILE A 49 4.92 1.84 8.35
CA ILE A 49 6.30 2.08 7.92
C ILE A 49 7.23 1.45 8.95
N THR A 50 8.09 0.54 8.50
CA THR A 50 9.04 -0.19 9.35
C THR A 50 10.47 0.31 9.20
N GLU A 51 10.80 0.91 8.06
CA GLU A 51 12.12 1.44 7.76
C GLU A 51 11.98 2.47 6.63
N GLY A 52 12.87 3.45 6.60
CA GLY A 52 13.03 4.33 5.45
C GLY A 52 14.50 4.57 5.12
N ASP A 53 14.75 4.95 3.88
CA ASP A 53 16.06 5.22 3.30
C ASP A 53 16.08 6.59 2.60
N GLY A 54 17.28 7.15 2.36
CA GLY A 54 17.45 8.45 1.74
C GLY A 54 16.82 9.58 2.57
N GLU A 55 15.97 10.39 1.95
CA GLU A 55 15.19 11.45 2.62
C GLU A 55 14.26 10.92 3.73
N PHE A 56 13.98 9.61 3.72
CA PHE A 56 13.13 8.95 4.71
C PHE A 56 13.93 8.16 5.76
N SER A 57 15.24 8.39 5.89
CA SER A 57 16.05 7.66 6.86
C SER A 57 15.48 7.78 8.28
N GLY A 58 15.27 6.65 8.95
CA GLY A 58 14.68 6.59 10.29
C GLY A 58 13.15 6.75 10.35
N ALA A 59 12.48 6.83 9.18
CA ALA A 59 11.05 7.07 9.13
C ALA A 59 10.24 5.97 9.83
N THR A 60 9.21 6.41 10.56
CA THR A 60 8.13 5.57 11.08
C THR A 60 6.79 6.22 10.74
N GLY A 61 5.68 5.48 10.91
CA GLY A 61 4.35 6.03 10.69
C GLY A 61 3.39 5.05 10.03
N LEU A 62 2.37 5.61 9.38
CA LEU A 62 1.29 4.87 8.74
C LEU A 62 1.00 5.41 7.33
N ILE A 63 0.68 4.50 6.43
CA ILE A 63 0.15 4.76 5.10
C ILE A 63 -1.26 4.17 5.07
N THR A 64 -2.25 4.93 4.60
CA THR A 64 -3.59 4.42 4.29
C THR A 64 -3.79 4.50 2.79
N SER A 65 -4.13 3.38 2.17
CA SER A 65 -4.33 3.24 0.73
C SER A 65 -5.78 2.91 0.42
N ASN A 66 -6.34 3.57 -0.60
CA ASN A 66 -7.57 3.18 -1.29
C ASN A 66 -7.25 3.09 -2.78
N PHE A 67 -7.37 1.89 -3.33
CA PHE A 67 -6.87 1.59 -4.66
C PHE A 67 -7.92 0.92 -5.53
N THR A 68 -7.70 1.02 -6.84
CA THR A 68 -8.42 0.25 -7.87
C THR A 68 -7.43 -0.52 -8.73
N PHE A 69 -7.85 -1.68 -9.22
CA PHE A 69 -7.03 -2.46 -10.15
C PHE A 69 -7.87 -3.14 -11.24
N SER A 70 -7.30 -3.25 -12.44
CA SER A 70 -7.90 -3.95 -13.58
C SER A 70 -7.45 -5.42 -13.63
N GLU A 71 -8.12 -6.24 -14.45
CA GLU A 71 -7.67 -7.61 -14.75
C GLU A 71 -6.31 -7.64 -15.46
N GLN A 72 -5.95 -6.56 -16.16
CA GLN A 72 -4.67 -6.40 -16.85
C GLN A 72 -3.54 -6.01 -15.89
N GLY A 73 -3.86 -5.73 -14.62
CA GLY A 73 -2.90 -5.35 -13.59
C GLY A 73 -2.60 -3.86 -13.52
N ASP A 74 -3.40 -3.01 -14.19
CA ASP A 74 -3.30 -1.56 -14.01
C ASP A 74 -3.75 -1.21 -12.60
N VAL A 75 -2.96 -0.44 -11.86
CA VAL A 75 -3.28 -0.04 -10.48
C VAL A 75 -3.31 1.48 -10.39
N VAL A 76 -4.36 2.01 -9.77
CA VAL A 76 -4.40 3.39 -9.29
C VAL A 76 -4.52 3.34 -7.78
N ASP A 77 -3.50 3.84 -7.09
CA ASP A 77 -3.44 3.88 -5.64
C ASP A 77 -3.55 5.33 -5.14
N ASN A 78 -4.46 5.57 -4.21
CA ASN A 78 -4.64 6.85 -3.55
C ASN A 78 -4.22 6.69 -2.09
N GLU A 79 -3.07 7.27 -1.77
CA GLU A 79 -2.46 7.14 -0.45
C GLU A 79 -2.60 8.43 0.36
N TYR A 80 -2.84 8.27 1.66
CA TYR A 80 -2.63 9.30 2.66
C TYR A 80 -1.58 8.82 3.68
N VAL A 81 -0.56 9.65 3.92
CA VAL A 81 0.61 9.24 4.71
C VAL A 81 0.78 10.15 5.91
N ARG A 82 1.01 9.54 7.08
CA ARG A 82 1.56 10.20 8.26
C ARG A 82 2.94 9.63 8.54
N ILE A 83 3.97 10.46 8.36
CA ILE A 83 5.37 10.09 8.56
C ILE A 83 5.97 10.87 9.74
N TYR A 84 6.86 10.22 10.47
CA TYR A 84 7.69 10.79 11.54
C TYR A 84 9.14 10.44 11.25
N THR A 85 10.03 11.43 11.35
CA THR A 85 11.48 11.35 11.07
C THR A 85 12.25 12.01 12.19
#